data_AF-A0AAD6RNP9-F1
#
_entry.id   AF-A0AAD6RNP9-F1
#
_cell.length_a   1.000
_cell.length_b   1.000
_cell.length_c   1.000
_cell.angle_alpha   90.00
_cell.angle_beta   90.00
_cell.angle_gamma   90.00
#
_symmetry.space_group_name_H-M   'P 1'
#
loop_
_entity.id
_entity.type
_entity.pdbx_description
1 polymer ?
#
loop_
_entity_poly.entity_id
_entity_poly.type
_entity_poly.pdbx_seq_one_letter_code
_entity_poly.pdbx_strand_id
1 'polypeptide(L)'
;MHLLIQKMRPYLLAWLRRSRSGPASLVRRFSYKDMKRATDGFRRIIYSNTHGAAYRARFQDGEVALVKEVKDLNQGKDKFFKEVQLLGQLHHRHLLPLKGFSIGCKRFDACLLN
;
A
#
# COMPACT_ATOMS: atom_id res chain seq x y z
N MET A 1 -13.09 35.96 17.71
CA MET A 1 -13.49 35.65 16.32
C MET A 1 -12.63 36.37 15.29
N HIS A 2 -11.29 36.16 15.22
CA HIS A 2 -10.50 36.72 14.09
C HIS A 2 -9.08 36.14 13.84
N LEU A 3 -8.71 34.94 14.32
CA LEU A 3 -7.32 34.46 14.11
C LEU A 3 -7.15 32.98 13.71
N LEU A 4 -8.23 32.22 13.52
CA LEU A 4 -8.12 30.78 13.19
C LEU A 4 -8.20 30.44 11.69
N ILE A 5 -8.44 31.42 10.80
CA ILE A 5 -8.64 31.14 9.37
C ILE A 5 -7.44 31.56 8.49
N GLN A 6 -6.51 32.39 9.00
CA GLN A 6 -5.40 32.90 8.18
C GLN A 6 -4.19 31.96 8.05
N LYS A 7 -4.05 30.92 8.88
CA LYS A 7 -2.93 29.97 8.79
C LYS A 7 -3.18 28.76 7.87
N MET A 8 -4.41 28.57 7.38
CA MET A 8 -4.77 27.43 6.53
C MET A 8 -4.75 27.73 5.02
N ARG A 9 -4.44 28.96 4.61
CA ARG A 9 -4.42 29.34 3.19
C ARG A 9 -3.25 28.77 2.36
N PRO A 10 -1.99 28.69 2.85
CA PRO A 10 -0.92 28.11 2.04
C PRO A 10 -0.96 26.58 1.99
N TYR A 11 -1.56 25.93 3.01
CA TYR A 11 -1.74 24.47 3.02
C TYR A 11 -2.83 24.00 2.06
N LEU A 12 -3.92 24.78 1.89
CA LEU A 12 -4.96 24.49 0.90
C LEU A 12 -4.47 24.72 -0.54
N LEU A 13 -3.61 25.72 -0.77
CA LEU A 13 -3.00 25.93 -2.09
C LEU A 13 -1.90 24.90 -2.40
N ALA A 14 -1.14 24.44 -1.40
CA ALA A 14 -0.22 23.31 -1.56
C ALA A 14 -0.98 22.00 -1.83
N TRP A 15 -2.15 21.80 -1.22
CA TRP A 15 -3.04 20.68 -1.50
C TRP A 15 -3.60 20.75 -2.93
N LEU A 16 -4.04 21.93 -3.38
CA LEU A 16 -4.53 22.14 -4.76
C LEU A 16 -3.43 22.01 -5.82
N ARG A 17 -2.17 22.35 -5.50
CA ARG A 17 -1.04 22.26 -6.46
C ARG A 17 -0.48 20.84 -6.61
N ARG A 18 -0.75 19.94 -5.66
CA ARG A 18 -0.37 18.52 -5.75
C ARG A 18 -1.38 17.67 -6.54
N SER A 19 -2.50 18.28 -6.95
CA SER A 19 -3.60 17.62 -7.63
C SER A 19 -3.53 17.68 -9.16
N ARG A 20 -2.34 17.78 -9.76
CA ARG A 20 -2.15 17.59 -11.22
C ARG A 20 -1.07 16.56 -11.51
N SER A 21 -1.50 15.31 -11.69
CA SER A 21 -1.07 14.41 -12.76
C SER A 21 -1.79 13.06 -12.61
N GLY A 22 -2.66 12.71 -13.56
CA GLY A 22 -3.06 11.31 -13.76
C GLY A 22 -2.04 10.59 -14.66
N PRO A 23 -2.24 9.29 -14.94
CA PRO A 23 -1.99 8.16 -14.07
C PRO A 23 -0.57 7.61 -14.27
N ALA A 24 0.30 7.79 -13.28
CA ALA A 24 1.40 6.86 -13.02
C ALA A 24 1.07 6.22 -11.68
N SER A 25 0.91 4.89 -11.63
CA SER A 25 0.72 4.22 -10.34
C SER A 25 1.98 4.46 -9.50
N LEU A 26 1.92 5.41 -8.56
CA LEU A 26 3.01 5.74 -7.62
C LEU A 26 3.41 4.53 -6.75
N VAL A 27 2.60 3.48 -6.77
CA VAL A 27 2.78 2.25 -6.01
C VAL A 27 3.59 1.24 -6.81
N ARG A 28 4.72 0.80 -6.24
CA ARG A 28 5.64 -0.15 -6.89
C ARG A 28 4.97 -1.50 -7.13
N ARG A 29 5.08 -2.02 -8.36
CA ARG A 29 4.70 -3.41 -8.67
C ARG A 29 5.89 -4.34 -8.44
N PHE A 30 5.69 -5.36 -7.63
CA PHE A 30 6.67 -6.41 -7.37
C PHE A 30 6.32 -7.69 -8.13
N SER A 31 7.34 -8.45 -8.53
CA SER A 31 7.12 -9.77 -9.07
C SER A 31 6.69 -10.74 -7.96
N TYR A 32 5.93 -11.79 -8.33
CA TYR A 32 5.58 -12.84 -7.38
C TYR A 32 6.83 -13.54 -6.80
N LYS A 33 7.90 -13.66 -7.61
CA LYS A 33 9.18 -14.22 -7.17
C LYS A 33 9.83 -13.37 -6.07
N ASP A 34 9.71 -12.04 -6.16
CA ASP A 34 10.21 -11.14 -5.12
C ASP A 34 9.40 -11.25 -3.85
N MET A 35 8.07 -11.32 -3.94
CA MET A 35 7.21 -11.54 -2.77
C MET A 35 7.50 -12.88 -2.10
N LYS A 36 7.59 -13.96 -2.88
CA LYS A 36 7.91 -15.29 -2.36
C LYS A 36 9.26 -15.31 -1.67
N ARG A 37 10.28 -14.67 -2.24
CA ARG A 37 11.61 -14.58 -1.63
C ARG A 37 11.60 -13.74 -0.36
N ALA A 38 10.97 -12.57 -0.39
CA ALA A 38 10.94 -11.67 0.75
C ALA A 38 10.19 -12.26 1.96
N THR A 39 9.16 -13.07 1.71
CA THR A 39 8.33 -13.73 2.73
C THR A 39 8.84 -15.12 3.13
N ASP A 40 10.03 -15.53 2.70
CA ASP A 40 10.59 -16.87 2.95
C ASP A 40 9.61 -17.98 2.53
N GLY A 41 9.07 -17.86 1.32
CA GLY A 41 8.08 -18.78 0.77
C GLY A 41 6.70 -18.69 1.41
N PHE A 42 6.31 -17.53 1.94
CA PHE A 42 5.06 -17.31 2.67
C PHE A 42 4.95 -18.12 3.97
N ARG A 43 6.08 -18.44 4.61
CA ARG A 43 6.11 -19.28 5.83
C ARG A 43 5.84 -18.50 7.11
N ARG A 44 6.21 -17.22 7.15
CA ARG A 44 6.18 -16.38 8.37
C ARG A 44 4.89 -15.59 8.47
N ILE A 45 3.80 -16.28 8.80
CA ILE A 45 2.50 -15.64 9.04
C ILE A 45 2.61 -14.77 10.31
N ILE A 46 2.26 -13.49 10.18
CA ILE A 46 2.08 -12.58 11.32
C ILE A 46 0.63 -12.62 11.79
N TYR A 47 -0.31 -12.69 10.84
CA TYR A 47 -1.74 -12.65 11.12
C TYR A 47 -2.52 -13.41 10.04
N SER A 48 -3.63 -14.02 10.42
CA SER A 48 -4.54 -14.67 9.49
C SER A 48 -5.99 -14.45 9.90
N ASN A 49 -6.85 -14.18 8.92
CA ASN A 49 -8.29 -14.07 9.10
C ASN A 49 -9.04 -14.55 7.84
N THR A 50 -10.35 -14.34 7.85
CA THR A 50 -11.25 -14.61 6.71
C THR A 50 -10.85 -13.84 5.45
N HIS A 51 -10.27 -12.65 5.59
CA HIS A 51 -9.85 -11.79 4.48
C HIS A 51 -8.49 -12.16 3.88
N GLY A 52 -7.67 -12.96 4.57
CA GLY A 52 -6.33 -13.29 4.10
C GLY A 52 -5.36 -13.69 5.20
N ALA A 53 -4.15 -14.04 4.78
CA ALA A 53 -3.00 -14.12 5.67
C ALA A 53 -2.06 -12.95 5.36
N ALA A 54 -1.43 -12.43 6.40
CA ALA A 54 -0.41 -11.42 6.32
C ALA A 54 0.93 -12.02 6.78
N TYR A 55 1.97 -11.80 5.99
CA TYR A 55 3.28 -12.41 6.15
C TYR A 55 4.32 -11.34 6.42
N ARG A 56 5.33 -11.68 7.23
CA ARG A 56 6.51 -10.84 7.38
C ARG A 56 7.37 -10.95 6.14
N ALA A 57 7.73 -9.83 5.53
CA ALA A 57 8.63 -9.77 4.41
C ALA A 57 9.90 -8.98 4.77
N ARG A 58 11.06 -9.45 4.30
CA ARG A 58 12.31 -8.68 4.26
C ARG A 58 12.80 -8.62 2.81
N PHE A 59 12.86 -7.42 2.26
CA PHE A 59 13.32 -7.19 0.90
C PHE A 59 14.85 -7.11 0.81
N GLN A 60 15.40 -7.16 -0.41
CA GLN A 60 16.85 -7.10 -0.65
C GLN A 60 17.46 -5.76 -0.27
N ASP A 61 16.68 -4.69 -0.27
CA ASP A 61 17.05 -3.36 0.21
C ASP A 61 17.13 -3.28 1.75
N GLY A 62 16.87 -4.38 2.46
CA GLY A 62 16.86 -4.45 3.92
C GLY A 62 15.53 -4.03 4.55
N GLU A 63 14.62 -3.44 3.78
CA GLU A 63 13.33 -2.99 4.32
C GLU A 63 12.44 -4.15 4.72
N VAL A 64 11.68 -3.95 5.80
CA VAL A 64 10.73 -4.92 6.34
C VAL A 64 9.31 -4.43 6.09
N ALA A 65 8.45 -5.35 5.66
CA ALA A 65 7.06 -5.06 5.33
C ALA A 65 6.12 -6.16 5.81
N LEU A 66 4.85 -5.82 5.92
CA LEU A 66 3.73 -6.75 5.97
C LEU A 66 3.25 -7.00 4.54
N VAL A 67 3.17 -8.26 4.12
CA VAL A 67 2.59 -8.66 2.83
C VAL A 67 1.27 -9.35 3.09
N LYS A 68 0.15 -8.75 2.69
CA LYS A 68 -1.18 -9.33 2.90
C LYS A 68 -1.67 -9.99 1.61
N GLU A 69 -2.19 -11.20 1.73
CA GLU A 69 -2.86 -11.91 0.64
C GLU A 69 -4.30 -11.44 0.51
N VAL A 70 -4.70 -11.07 -0.71
CA VAL A 70 -6.07 -10.65 -1.03
C VAL A 70 -6.86 -11.85 -1.55
N LYS A 71 -7.71 -12.43 -0.70
CA LYS A 71 -8.46 -13.67 -1.01
C LYS A 71 -9.68 -13.48 -1.91
N ASP A 72 -10.20 -12.27 -2.04
CA ASP A 72 -11.44 -12.00 -2.78
C ASP A 72 -11.23 -12.01 -4.31
N LEU A 73 -11.13 -13.22 -4.87
CA LEU A 73 -11.01 -13.45 -6.32
C LEU A 73 -12.30 -13.06 -7.08
N ASN A 74 -13.46 -13.12 -6.43
CA ASN A 74 -14.78 -12.89 -7.03
C ASN A 74 -15.12 -11.42 -7.26
N GLN A 75 -14.41 -10.47 -6.63
CA GLN A 75 -14.68 -9.03 -6.75
C GLN A 75 -13.88 -8.35 -7.89
N GLY A 76 -13.15 -9.14 -8.70
CA GLY A 76 -12.51 -8.66 -9.93
C GLY A 76 -11.19 -7.92 -9.73
N LYS A 77 -10.36 -7.89 -10.78
CA LYS A 77 -9.09 -7.16 -10.82
C LYS A 77 -9.29 -5.65 -10.56
N ASP A 78 -10.44 -5.11 -10.94
CA ASP A 78 -10.73 -3.68 -10.85
C ASP A 78 -10.87 -3.20 -9.41
N LYS A 79 -11.53 -3.99 -8.54
CA LYS A 79 -11.63 -3.63 -7.12
C LYS A 79 -10.27 -3.62 -6.44
N PHE A 80 -9.44 -4.62 -6.76
CA PHE A 80 -8.06 -4.67 -6.26
C PHE A 80 -7.26 -3.43 -6.68
N PHE A 81 -7.32 -3.03 -7.94
CA PHE A 81 -6.60 -1.83 -8.40
C PHE A 81 -7.14 -0.54 -7.79
N LYS A 82 -8.46 -0.43 -7.57
CA LYS A 82 -9.05 0.71 -6.84
C LYS A 82 -8.52 0.80 -5.41
N GLU A 83 -8.44 -0.33 -4.70
CA GLU A 83 -7.89 -0.37 -3.34
C GLU A 83 -6.40 0.00 -3.32
N VAL A 84 -5.60 -0.57 -4.24
CA VAL A 84 -4.18 -0.23 -4.39
C VAL A 84 -3.99 1.26 -4.68
N GLN A 85 -4.83 1.85 -5.55
CA GLN A 85 -4.77 3.28 -5.86
C GLN A 85 -5.14 4.14 -4.65
N LEU A 86 -6.18 3.77 -3.90
CA LEU A 86 -6.60 4.49 -2.70
C LEU A 86 -5.52 4.43 -1.62
N LEU A 87 -5.06 3.23 -1.26
CA LEU A 87 -4.02 3.01 -0.25
C LEU A 87 -2.70 3.65 -0.66
N GLY A 88 -2.37 3.63 -1.95
CA GLY A 88 -1.20 4.30 -2.51
C GLY A 88 -1.21 5.82 -2.42
N GLN A 89 -2.39 6.44 -2.25
CA GLN A 89 -2.51 7.89 -2.07
C GLN A 89 -2.51 8.28 -0.58
N LEU A 90 -2.83 7.35 0.32
CA LEU A 90 -2.89 7.59 1.75
C LEU A 90 -1.48 7.68 2.36
N HIS A 91 -1.06 8.91 2.61
CA HIS A 91 0.20 9.22 3.29
C HIS A 91 -0.09 10.05 4.54
N HIS A 92 -0.14 9.39 5.69
CA HIS A 92 -0.37 10.02 6.98
C HIS A 92 0.59 9.50 8.04
N ARG A 93 1.03 10.36 8.98
CA ARG A 93 2.02 10.03 10.02
C ARG A 93 1.62 8.88 10.97
N HIS A 94 0.34 8.52 10.99
CA HIS A 94 -0.23 7.46 11.84
C HIS A 94 -0.70 6.24 11.03
N LEU A 95 -0.43 6.20 9.73
CA LEU A 95 -0.75 5.08 8.87
C LEU A 95 0.52 4.52 8.25
N LEU A 96 0.60 3.20 8.16
CA LEU A 96 1.69 2.54 7.45
C LEU A 96 1.51 2.79 5.94
N PRO A 97 2.53 3.31 5.23
CA PRO A 97 2.43 3.55 3.80
C PRO A 97 2.44 2.23 3.01
N LEU A 98 1.66 2.21 1.94
CA LEU A 98 1.70 1.11 0.97
C LEU A 98 3.00 1.20 0.16
N LYS A 99 3.91 0.25 0.35
CA LYS A 99 5.17 0.16 -0.42
C LYS A 99 4.91 -0.30 -1.84
N GLY A 100 4.01 -1.26 -2.01
CA GLY A 100 3.77 -1.85 -3.31
C GLY A 100 2.69 -2.92 -3.35
N PHE A 101 2.54 -3.53 -4.52
CA PHE A 101 1.61 -4.64 -4.73
C PHE A 101 2.22 -5.70 -5.66
N SER A 102 1.63 -6.89 -5.70
CA SER A 102 2.00 -7.95 -6.63
C SER A 102 0.78 -8.64 -7.23
N ILE A 103 0.92 -9.07 -8.49
CA ILE A 103 -0.09 -9.82 -9.22
C ILE A 103 0.61 -11.04 -9.84
N GLY A 104 0.15 -12.24 -9.50
CA GLY A 104 0.62 -13.51 -10.04
C GLY A 104 -0.39 -14.62 -9.75
N CYS A 105 0.08 -15.82 -9.36
CA CYS A 105 -0.80 -16.90 -8.87
C CYS A 105 -1.67 -16.46 -7.67
N LYS A 106 -1.24 -15.42 -6.96
CA LYS A 106 -1.96 -14.76 -5.86
C LYS A 106 -1.81 -13.23 -6.02
N ARG A 107 -2.70 -12.46 -5.38
CA ARG A 107 -2.65 -10.99 -5.32
C ARG A 107 -2.24 -10.55 -3.92
N PHE A 108 -1.38 -9.53 -3.85
CA PHE A 108 -0.86 -9.03 -2.59
C PHE A 108 -0.72 -7.51 -2.60
N ASP A 109 -0.95 -6.90 -1.44
CA ASP A 109 -0.54 -5.56 -1.05
C ASP A 109 0.55 -5.64 0.03
N ALA A 110 1.51 -4.71 -0.01
CA ALA A 110 2.68 -4.70 0.86
C ALA A 110 2.85 -3.35 1.55
N CYS A 111 2.78 -3.30 2.87
CA CYS A 111 2.92 -2.08 3.68
C CYS A 111 4.20 -2.13 4.51
N LEU A 112 4.87 -0.99 4.67
CA LEU A 112 6.08 -0.93 5.51
C LEU A 112 5.77 -1.20 6.98
N LEU A 113 6.69 -1.85 7.69
CA LEU A 113 6.69 -1.87 9.16
C LEU A 113 7.57 -0.71 9.63
N ASN A 114 6.98 0.20 10.40
CA ASN A 114 7.71 1.29 11.06
C ASN A 114 8.30 0.81 12.39
#